data_AF-A0AA88H278-F1
#
_entry.id   AF-A0AA88H278-F1
#
_cell.length_a   1.000
_cell.length_b   1.000
_cell.length_c   1.000
_cell.angle_alpha   90.00
_cell.angle_beta   90.00
_cell.angle_gamma   90.00
#
_symmetry.space_group_name_H-M   'P 1'
#
loop_
_entity.id
_entity.type
_entity.pdbx_description
1 polymer ?
#
loop_
_entity_poly.entity_id
_entity_poly.type
_entity_poly.pdbx_seq_one_letter_code
_entity_poly.pdbx_strand_id
1 'polypeptide(L)'
;MSCNNCEIDLFNGILQFATDDAILELYYNHGMLLRSIDCPVCGQTCVKSGIYFRCQKTWRISIRDGRDTVRLGGEGIIVEIDEAKLGKRKYNRGRIVDGVWVFGGIERFTGNSFMVAVPDRSSATLLGTIRDRILPGTTIISDCWRAYDCLAQHGFQHLRVNHSLNFVDPTTGAHTQNIERTWKEVRDNIPTYGRREEHMEAYLAEYYFKKKYSVILRMHYFMNFISELYNPSSG
;
A
#
# COMPACT_ATOMS: atom_id res chain seq x y z
N MET A 1 11.01 -23.85 38.55
CA MET A 1 10.09 -22.76 38.96
C MET A 1 8.84 -22.90 38.12
N SER A 2 7.66 -23.08 38.73
CA SER A 2 6.39 -23.20 38.00
C SER A 2 5.77 -21.82 37.79
N CYS A 3 5.53 -21.45 36.53
CA CYS A 3 4.85 -20.21 36.14
C CYS A 3 3.33 -20.44 36.22
N ASN A 4 2.69 -19.83 37.22
CA ASN A 4 1.24 -19.77 37.34
C ASN A 4 0.83 -18.29 37.17
N ASN A 5 -0.01 -17.99 36.17
CA ASN A 5 -0.50 -16.65 35.79
C ASN A 5 0.57 -15.62 35.36
N CYS A 6 1.57 -16.03 34.58
CA CYS A 6 2.48 -15.06 33.96
C CYS A 6 1.82 -14.47 32.71
N GLU A 7 1.20 -13.30 32.83
CA GLU A 7 0.71 -12.52 31.70
C GLU A 7 1.83 -11.56 31.26
N ILE A 8 2.46 -11.84 30.11
CA ILE A 8 3.44 -10.93 29.50
C ILE A 8 2.68 -9.96 28.61
N ASP A 9 2.35 -8.80 29.17
CA ASP A 9 1.97 -7.64 28.38
C ASP A 9 3.18 -7.18 27.55
N LEU A 10 2.97 -6.97 26.24
CA LEU A 10 3.96 -6.50 25.28
C LEU A 10 4.68 -5.21 25.75
N PHE A 11 3.99 -4.32 26.46
CA PHE A 11 4.58 -3.10 27.02
C PHE A 11 5.52 -3.41 28.19
N ASN A 12 5.10 -4.26 29.13
CA ASN A 12 5.93 -4.69 30.26
C ASN A 12 7.11 -5.57 29.83
N GLY A 13 6.96 -6.36 28.76
CA GLY A 13 8.04 -7.16 28.19
C GLY A 13 9.15 -6.31 27.61
N ILE A 14 8.83 -5.23 26.89
CA ILE A 14 9.82 -4.32 26.30
C ILE A 14 10.58 -3.52 27.39
N LEU A 15 9.91 -3.15 28.48
CA LEU A 15 10.49 -2.41 29.61
C LEU A 15 11.42 -3.26 30.50
N GLN A 16 11.42 -4.59 30.37
CA GLN A 16 12.31 -5.47 31.14
C GLN A 16 13.74 -5.53 30.61
N PHE A 17 14.00 -5.00 29.42
CA PHE A 17 15.32 -5.04 28.83
C PHE A 17 16.12 -3.79 29.22
N ALA A 18 17.27 -4.01 29.86
CA ALA A 18 18.10 -2.94 30.41
C ALA A 18 18.82 -2.10 29.33
N THR A 19 18.93 -2.60 28.10
CA THR A 19 19.64 -1.97 26.98
C THR A 19 19.06 -2.43 25.63
N ASP A 20 19.26 -1.61 24.59
CA ASP A 20 18.84 -1.92 23.21
C ASP A 20 19.43 -3.26 22.70
N ASP A 21 20.64 -3.62 23.13
CA ASP A 21 21.30 -4.88 22.75
C ASP A 21 20.56 -6.12 23.32
N ALA A 22 19.98 -6.01 24.52
CA ALA A 22 19.22 -7.09 25.13
C ALA A 22 17.89 -7.35 24.41
N ILE A 23 17.24 -6.28 23.91
CA ILE A 23 16.02 -6.37 23.09
C ILE A 23 16.34 -7.05 21.75
N LEU A 24 17.45 -6.67 21.12
CA LEU A 24 17.88 -7.25 19.85
C LEU A 24 18.21 -8.74 19.98
N GLU A 25 18.92 -9.15 21.04
CA GLU A 25 19.21 -10.56 21.31
C GLU A 25 17.97 -11.41 21.55
N LEU A 26 16.98 -10.87 22.28
CA LEU A 26 15.67 -11.53 22.43
C LEU A 26 15.04 -11.79 21.05
N TYR A 27 14.97 -10.77 20.20
CA TYR A 27 14.34 -10.90 18.90
C TYR A 27 15.06 -11.86 17.96
N TYR A 28 16.39 -12.04 18.06
CA TYR A 28 17.07 -13.09 17.30
C TYR A 28 16.76 -14.49 17.83
N ASN A 29 16.80 -14.67 19.16
CA ASN A 29 16.62 -15.99 19.77
C ASN A 29 15.20 -16.55 19.58
N HIS A 30 14.23 -15.65 19.38
CA HIS A 30 12.85 -16.00 19.04
C HIS A 30 12.55 -15.95 17.54
N GLY A 31 13.55 -15.79 16.67
CA GLY A 31 13.39 -15.84 15.21
C GLY A 31 12.63 -14.66 14.60
N MET A 32 12.46 -13.57 15.35
CA MET A 32 11.81 -12.34 14.89
C MET A 32 12.74 -11.45 14.06
N LEU A 33 14.05 -11.51 14.34
CA LEU A 33 15.08 -10.88 13.53
C LEU A 33 16.03 -11.93 12.96
N LEU A 34 16.49 -11.72 11.73
CA LEU A 34 17.48 -12.57 11.08
C LEU A 34 18.90 -12.11 11.49
N ARG A 35 19.79 -13.05 11.83
CA ARG A 35 21.20 -12.76 12.13
C ARG A 35 22.03 -12.55 10.86
N SER A 36 21.57 -13.10 9.74
CA SER A 36 22.18 -12.97 8.43
C SER A 36 21.12 -13.05 7.32
N ILE A 37 21.39 -12.40 6.19
CA ILE A 37 20.57 -12.49 4.97
C ILE A 37 21.49 -12.69 3.77
N ASP A 38 21.02 -13.35 2.72
CA ASP A 38 21.75 -13.34 1.45
C ASP A 38 21.49 -12.04 0.70
N CYS A 39 22.57 -11.39 0.24
CA CYS A 39 22.48 -10.14 -0.51
C CYS A 39 21.73 -10.39 -1.82
N PRO A 40 20.60 -9.70 -2.08
CA PRO A 40 19.81 -9.92 -3.29
C PRO A 40 20.52 -9.45 -4.56
N VAL A 41 21.61 -8.69 -4.43
CA VAL A 41 22.37 -8.13 -5.56
C VAL A 41 23.55 -9.02 -5.94
N CYS A 42 24.32 -9.50 -4.95
CA CYS A 42 25.56 -10.25 -5.21
C CYS A 42 25.55 -11.69 -4.68
N GLY A 43 24.47 -12.14 -4.06
CA GLY A 43 24.29 -13.50 -3.56
C GLY A 43 25.15 -13.87 -2.34
N GLN A 44 25.88 -12.92 -1.74
CA GLN A 44 26.72 -13.17 -0.57
C GLN A 44 25.94 -13.00 0.74
N THR A 45 26.16 -13.90 1.70
CA THR A 45 25.59 -13.80 3.04
C THR A 45 26.14 -12.57 3.76
N CYS A 46 25.25 -11.62 4.06
CA CYS A 46 25.52 -10.40 4.81
C CYS A 46 25.20 -10.63 6.28
N VAL A 47 26.14 -10.26 7.14
CA VAL A 47 25.98 -10.27 8.59
C VAL A 47 25.61 -8.86 9.06
N LYS A 48 24.76 -8.78 10.08
CA LYS A 48 24.28 -7.51 10.62
C LYS A 48 25.42 -6.71 11.30
N SER A 49 25.38 -5.39 11.13
CA SER A 49 26.29 -4.40 11.72
C SER A 49 25.45 -3.20 12.19
N GLY A 50 25.21 -3.08 13.50
CA GLY A 50 24.23 -2.13 14.03
C GLY A 50 22.82 -2.52 13.57
N ILE A 51 22.01 -1.59 13.08
CA ILE A 51 20.67 -1.88 12.52
C ILE A 51 20.69 -2.27 11.02
N TYR A 52 21.87 -2.38 10.40
CA TYR A 52 22.01 -2.59 8.95
C TYR A 52 22.66 -3.94 8.62
N PHE A 53 22.41 -4.48 7.42
CA PHE A 53 23.24 -5.56 6.85
C PHE A 53 24.25 -4.95 5.89
N ARG A 54 25.54 -5.19 6.12
CA ARG A 54 26.62 -4.60 5.32
C ARG A 54 27.16 -5.60 4.29
N CYS A 55 26.97 -5.30 3.01
CA CYS A 55 27.59 -6.02 1.91
C CYS A 55 28.97 -5.44 1.61
N GLN A 56 30.03 -6.25 1.53
CA GLN A 56 31.41 -5.79 1.30
C GLN A 56 31.71 -5.39 -0.15
N LYS A 57 30.79 -5.64 -1.10
CA LYS A 57 30.99 -5.33 -2.55
C LYS A 57 30.23 -4.09 -3.04
N THR A 58 29.32 -3.54 -2.24
CA THR A 58 28.44 -2.42 -2.67
C THR A 58 28.06 -1.56 -1.47
N TRP A 59 28.35 -0.26 -1.53
CA TRP A 59 27.85 0.72 -0.56
C TRP A 59 26.44 1.19 -0.96
N ARG A 60 25.56 1.31 0.04
CA ARG A 60 24.16 1.77 -0.02
C ARG A 60 23.17 0.83 -0.72
N ILE A 61 22.36 0.14 0.08
CA ILE A 61 20.93 0.11 -0.22
C ILE A 61 20.38 1.41 0.38
N SER A 62 20.19 2.43 -0.47
CA SER A 62 19.34 3.57 -0.10
C SER A 62 17.89 3.12 -0.23
N ILE A 63 17.14 3.11 0.87
CA ILE A 63 15.69 3.17 0.79
C ILE A 63 15.40 4.58 0.28
N ARG A 64 15.05 4.72 -1.00
CA ARG A 64 14.63 6.03 -1.53
C ARG A 64 13.45 6.52 -0.69
N ASP A 65 13.56 7.76 -0.25
CA ASP A 65 12.54 8.54 0.43
C ASP A 65 11.18 8.33 -0.23
N GLY A 66 10.23 7.78 0.51
CA GLY A 66 8.85 7.60 0.06
C GLY A 66 8.03 8.89 0.07
N ARG A 67 8.64 10.04 -0.23
CA ARG A 67 7.95 11.32 -0.48
C ARG A 67 7.99 11.76 -1.94
N ASP A 68 8.49 10.92 -2.83
CA ASP A 68 8.14 11.02 -4.25
C ASP A 68 6.90 10.17 -4.48
N THR A 69 5.75 10.82 -4.73
CA THR A 69 4.61 10.16 -5.35
C THR A 69 5.02 9.74 -6.76
N VAL A 70 5.67 8.58 -6.88
CA VAL A 70 6.03 7.99 -8.17
C VAL A 70 4.72 7.86 -8.94
N ARG A 71 4.59 8.64 -10.01
CA ARG A 71 3.47 8.54 -10.92
C ARG A 71 3.55 7.18 -11.60
N LEU A 72 2.42 6.50 -11.65
CA LEU A 72 2.25 5.25 -12.38
C LEU A 72 2.25 5.52 -13.89
N GLY A 73 2.48 4.48 -14.67
CA GLY A 73 2.32 4.51 -16.11
C GLY A 73 3.56 5.02 -16.86
N GLY A 74 3.30 5.56 -18.03
CA GLY A 74 4.29 5.94 -19.03
C GLY A 74 3.94 5.32 -20.38
N GLU A 75 4.68 5.71 -21.40
CA GLU A 75 4.50 5.16 -22.75
C GLU A 75 4.65 3.63 -22.75
N GLY A 76 3.66 2.94 -23.35
CA GLY A 76 3.62 1.48 -23.39
C GLY A 76 3.16 0.79 -22.09
N ILE A 77 2.86 1.54 -21.03
CA ILE A 77 2.34 0.99 -19.78
C ILE A 77 0.81 1.10 -19.74
N ILE A 78 0.18 0.06 -19.19
CA ILE A 78 -1.27 -0.02 -19.02
C ILE A 78 -1.63 0.13 -17.54
N VAL A 79 -2.52 1.07 -17.24
CA VAL A 79 -3.06 1.31 -15.89
C VAL A 79 -4.58 1.10 -15.92
N GLU A 80 -5.09 0.22 -15.06
CA GLU A 80 -6.52 0.10 -14.80
C GLU A 80 -6.92 1.11 -13.72
N ILE A 81 -8.00 1.86 -13.92
CA ILE A 81 -8.55 2.81 -12.94
C ILE A 81 -10.01 2.49 -12.62
N ASP A 82 -10.43 2.78 -11.39
CA ASP A 82 -11.82 2.59 -10.94
C ASP A 82 -12.11 3.40 -9.65
N GLU A 83 -13.38 3.54 -9.32
CA GLU A 83 -13.90 4.19 -8.12
C GLU A 83 -14.58 3.20 -7.19
N ALA A 84 -14.23 3.25 -5.89
CA ALA A 84 -14.91 2.49 -4.86
C ALA A 84 -15.49 3.41 -3.79
N LYS A 85 -16.72 3.14 -3.36
CA LYS A 85 -17.30 3.76 -2.16
C LYS A 85 -17.11 2.85 -0.94
N LEU A 86 -16.26 3.26 0.00
CA LEU A 86 -15.93 2.49 1.20
C LEU A 86 -16.79 2.95 2.38
N GLY A 87 -17.34 2.01 3.16
CA GLY A 87 -18.21 2.35 4.31
C GLY A 87 -19.69 2.44 3.98
N LYS A 88 -20.13 1.85 2.85
CA LYS A 88 -21.55 1.70 2.53
C LYS A 88 -22.21 0.65 3.45
N ARG A 89 -23.45 0.90 3.84
CA ARG A 89 -24.29 -0.04 4.59
C ARG A 89 -24.45 -1.38 3.86
N LYS A 90 -24.43 -2.48 4.62
CA LYS A 90 -24.79 -3.81 4.11
C LYS A 90 -26.31 -3.87 3.85
N TYR A 91 -26.73 -4.20 2.62
CA TYR A 91 -28.14 -4.36 2.22
C TYR A 91 -29.05 -3.14 2.48
N ASN A 92 -28.51 -1.92 2.54
CA ASN A 92 -29.25 -0.70 2.88
C ASN A 92 -29.97 -0.73 4.25
N ARG A 93 -29.65 -1.67 5.14
CA ARG A 93 -30.23 -1.78 6.50
C ARG A 93 -29.26 -1.23 7.55
N GLY A 94 -29.78 -0.71 8.66
CA GLY A 94 -28.99 -0.20 9.79
C GLY A 94 -28.68 1.30 9.76
N ARG A 95 -27.60 1.74 10.42
CA ARG A 95 -27.21 3.16 10.66
C ARG A 95 -26.80 3.93 9.39
N ILE A 96 -27.20 5.22 9.29
CA ILE A 96 -26.66 6.31 8.43
C ILE A 96 -25.15 6.22 8.22
N VAL A 97 -24.60 5.72 7.12
CA VAL A 97 -23.16 5.93 6.82
C VAL A 97 -23.04 6.37 5.37
N ASP A 98 -22.54 7.59 5.15
CA ASP A 98 -22.38 8.15 3.81
C ASP A 98 -21.30 7.41 3.03
N GLY A 99 -20.19 7.09 3.70
CA GLY A 99 -19.05 6.37 3.12
C GLY A 99 -18.17 7.28 2.27
N VAL A 100 -16.89 6.93 2.19
CA VAL A 100 -15.84 7.72 1.55
C VAL A 100 -15.64 7.23 0.13
N TRP A 101 -15.60 8.15 -0.84
CA TRP A 101 -15.18 7.81 -2.19
C TRP A 101 -13.66 7.66 -2.22
N VAL A 102 -13.20 6.57 -2.82
CA VAL A 102 -11.78 6.32 -3.04
C VAL A 102 -11.59 6.05 -4.53
N PHE A 103 -10.67 6.78 -5.13
CA PHE A 103 -10.25 6.58 -6.50
C PHE A 103 -8.91 5.87 -6.51
N GLY A 104 -8.75 4.88 -7.40
CA GLY A 104 -7.54 4.08 -7.45
C GLY A 104 -7.12 3.71 -8.86
N GLY A 105 -5.84 3.40 -8.99
CA GLY A 105 -5.26 2.90 -10.22
C GLY A 105 -4.22 1.82 -9.94
N ILE A 106 -4.09 0.85 -10.85
CA ILE A 106 -3.12 -0.24 -10.77
C ILE A 106 -2.46 -0.49 -12.12
N GLU A 107 -1.13 -0.56 -12.13
CA GLU A 107 -0.36 -1.03 -13.27
C GLU A 107 -0.49 -2.55 -13.41
N ARG A 108 -0.89 -3.01 -14.61
CA ARG A 108 -1.15 -4.44 -14.85
C ARG A 108 0.05 -5.35 -14.58
N PHE A 109 1.25 -4.93 -15.00
CA PHE A 109 2.43 -5.82 -14.98
C PHE A 109 3.17 -5.79 -13.64
N THR A 110 3.27 -4.63 -13.00
CA THR A 110 4.04 -4.44 -11.76
C THR A 110 3.18 -4.64 -10.51
N GLY A 111 1.86 -4.43 -10.61
CA GLY A 111 0.96 -4.37 -9.45
C GLY A 111 1.12 -3.08 -8.62
N ASN A 112 1.95 -2.14 -9.05
CA ASN A 112 2.06 -0.81 -8.44
C ASN A 112 0.70 -0.13 -8.52
N SER A 113 0.28 0.49 -7.42
CA SER A 113 -1.06 1.05 -7.32
C SER A 113 -1.09 2.30 -6.46
N PHE A 114 -2.05 3.19 -6.74
CA PHE A 114 -2.42 4.29 -5.84
C PHE A 114 -3.89 4.17 -5.44
N MET A 115 -4.23 4.66 -4.26
CA MET A 115 -5.58 4.79 -3.74
C MET A 115 -5.65 6.11 -2.99
N VAL A 116 -6.59 6.96 -3.37
CA VAL A 116 -6.72 8.30 -2.84
C VAL A 116 -8.18 8.52 -2.45
N ALA A 117 -8.40 8.94 -1.21
CA ALA A 117 -9.72 9.41 -0.79
C ALA A 117 -10.04 10.70 -1.56
N VAL A 118 -11.19 10.74 -2.21
CA VAL A 118 -11.65 11.89 -3.00
C VAL A 118 -12.96 12.42 -2.44
N PRO A 119 -13.18 13.75 -2.47
CA PRO A 119 -14.41 14.35 -1.95
C PRO A 119 -15.64 13.93 -2.76
N ASP A 120 -15.46 13.75 -4.07
CA ASP A 120 -16.50 13.33 -4.99
C ASP A 120 -15.92 12.59 -6.20
N ARG A 121 -16.84 12.17 -7.06
CA ARG A 121 -16.57 11.48 -8.32
C ARG A 121 -16.78 12.36 -9.55
N SER A 122 -16.60 13.67 -9.38
CA SER A 122 -16.72 14.60 -10.50
C SER A 122 -15.56 14.39 -11.48
N SER A 123 -15.82 14.67 -12.76
CA SER A 123 -14.77 14.56 -13.79
C SER A 123 -13.56 15.44 -13.46
N ALA A 124 -13.78 16.61 -12.85
CA ALA A 124 -12.69 17.49 -12.42
C ALA A 124 -11.80 16.85 -11.34
N THR A 125 -12.41 16.30 -10.28
CA THR A 125 -11.68 15.63 -9.19
C THR A 125 -10.88 14.43 -9.68
N LEU A 126 -11.53 13.57 -10.47
CA LEU A 126 -10.92 12.34 -11.00
C LEU A 126 -9.80 12.66 -11.99
N LEU A 127 -10.03 13.59 -12.91
CA LEU A 127 -9.02 14.01 -13.88
C LEU A 127 -7.81 14.68 -13.22
N GLY A 128 -8.04 15.52 -12.20
CA GLY A 128 -6.97 16.09 -11.38
C GLY A 128 -6.11 14.98 -10.77
N THR A 129 -6.76 14.01 -10.14
CA THR A 129 -6.06 12.87 -9.53
C THR A 129 -5.30 12.02 -10.57
N ILE A 130 -5.88 11.78 -11.75
CA ILE A 130 -5.22 11.06 -12.85
C ILE A 130 -3.96 11.81 -13.29
N ARG A 131 -4.03 13.13 -13.47
CA ARG A 131 -2.86 13.92 -13.86
C ARG A 131 -1.79 13.97 -12.78
N ASP A 132 -2.16 13.91 -11.52
CA ASP A 132 -1.19 13.92 -10.42
C ASP A 132 -0.52 12.55 -10.23
N ARG A 133 -1.22 11.46 -10.60
CA ARG A 133 -0.82 10.09 -10.27
C ARG A 133 -0.41 9.22 -11.45
N ILE A 134 -0.74 9.58 -12.69
CA ILE A 134 -0.49 8.76 -13.89
C ILE A 134 0.24 9.57 -14.94
N LEU A 135 1.40 9.12 -15.42
CA LEU A 135 2.22 9.79 -16.45
C LEU A 135 1.47 9.88 -17.79
N PRO A 136 1.64 10.97 -18.58
CA PRO A 136 1.11 11.04 -19.93
C PRO A 136 1.71 9.94 -20.83
N GLY A 137 1.01 9.59 -21.91
CA GLY A 137 1.38 8.48 -22.80
C GLY A 137 0.91 7.10 -22.32
N THR A 138 0.37 7.01 -21.09
CA THR A 138 -0.20 5.79 -20.52
C THR A 138 -1.48 5.38 -21.25
N THR A 139 -1.66 4.07 -21.40
CA THR A 139 -2.95 3.48 -21.77
C THR A 139 -3.78 3.20 -20.53
N ILE A 140 -4.84 3.98 -20.35
CA ILE A 140 -5.78 3.84 -19.24
C ILE A 140 -6.91 2.90 -19.65
N ILE A 141 -7.24 1.95 -18.78
CA ILE A 141 -8.43 1.10 -18.90
C ILE A 141 -9.41 1.45 -17.79
N SER A 142 -10.65 1.79 -18.14
CA SER A 142 -11.72 2.06 -17.19
C SER A 142 -13.07 1.54 -17.70
N ASP A 143 -14.11 1.68 -16.89
CA ASP A 143 -15.48 1.53 -17.33
C ASP A 143 -15.89 2.63 -18.34
N CYS A 144 -17.13 2.54 -18.84
CA CYS A 144 -17.70 3.51 -19.78
C CYS A 144 -18.19 4.82 -19.12
N TRP A 145 -17.63 5.25 -17.99
CA TRP A 145 -18.06 6.48 -17.36
C TRP A 145 -17.66 7.71 -18.18
N ARG A 146 -18.66 8.53 -18.51
CA ARG A 146 -18.55 9.82 -19.19
C ARG A 146 -17.48 10.77 -18.62
N ALA A 147 -17.11 10.65 -17.34
CA ALA A 147 -16.07 11.48 -16.74
C ALA A 147 -14.70 11.30 -17.43
N TYR A 148 -14.49 10.14 -18.07
CA TYR A 148 -13.25 9.76 -18.74
C TYR A 148 -13.20 10.13 -20.23
N ASP A 149 -14.26 10.73 -20.80
CA ASP A 149 -14.29 11.08 -22.23
C ASP A 149 -13.20 12.08 -22.64
N CYS A 150 -12.70 12.87 -21.70
CA CYS A 150 -11.66 13.86 -21.94
C CYS A 150 -10.22 13.32 -21.87
N LEU A 151 -10.00 12.04 -21.53
CA LEU A 151 -8.64 11.50 -21.29
C LEU A 151 -7.71 11.64 -22.50
N ALA A 152 -8.23 11.44 -23.71
CA ALA A 152 -7.48 11.61 -24.95
C ALA A 152 -6.91 13.03 -25.12
N GLN A 153 -7.65 14.05 -24.67
CA GLN A 153 -7.24 15.46 -24.73
C GLN A 153 -6.13 15.79 -23.72
N HIS A 154 -5.86 14.89 -22.79
CA HIS A 154 -4.84 15.04 -21.74
C HIS A 154 -3.63 14.14 -21.93
N GLY A 155 -3.47 13.58 -23.14
CA GLY A 155 -2.30 12.79 -23.51
C GLY A 155 -2.37 11.35 -23.02
N PHE A 156 -3.56 10.82 -22.71
CA PHE A 156 -3.76 9.42 -22.35
C PHE A 156 -4.44 8.66 -23.48
N GLN A 157 -4.06 7.41 -23.69
CA GLN A 157 -4.85 6.49 -24.51
C GLN A 157 -5.92 5.89 -23.62
N HIS A 158 -7.14 5.71 -24.12
CA HIS A 158 -8.25 5.20 -23.31
C HIS A 158 -8.90 3.98 -23.96
N LEU A 159 -8.90 2.86 -23.23
CA LEU A 159 -9.69 1.68 -23.55
C LEU A 159 -10.83 1.58 -22.55
N ARG A 160 -12.01 1.21 -23.04
CA ARG A 160 -13.24 1.17 -22.25
C ARG A 160 -13.72 -0.26 -22.12
N VAL A 161 -14.29 -0.56 -20.96
CA VAL A 161 -14.93 -1.84 -20.71
C VAL A 161 -16.41 -1.58 -20.43
N ASN A 162 -17.28 -2.11 -21.30
CA ASN A 162 -18.71 -2.04 -21.06
C ASN A 162 -19.17 -3.25 -20.23
N HIS A 163 -19.17 -3.08 -18.90
CA HIS A 163 -19.58 -4.11 -17.95
C HIS A 163 -21.05 -4.57 -18.07
N SER A 164 -21.90 -3.83 -18.79
CA SER A 164 -23.28 -4.28 -19.08
C SER A 164 -23.33 -5.33 -20.20
N LEU A 165 -22.29 -5.41 -21.03
CA LEU A 165 -22.22 -6.33 -22.16
C LEU A 165 -21.21 -7.44 -21.93
N ASN A 166 -20.00 -7.09 -21.46
CA ASN A 166 -18.87 -8.02 -21.38
C ASN A 166 -18.00 -7.77 -20.13
N PHE A 167 -17.43 -8.85 -19.58
CA PHE A 167 -16.41 -8.78 -18.51
C PHE A 167 -14.99 -8.52 -19.04
N VAL A 168 -14.76 -8.85 -20.30
CA VAL A 168 -13.54 -8.57 -21.07
C VAL A 168 -14.02 -8.07 -22.43
N ASP A 169 -13.54 -6.92 -22.88
CA ASP A 169 -13.90 -6.40 -24.19
C ASP A 169 -13.38 -7.37 -25.28
N PRO A 170 -14.26 -7.94 -26.13
CA PRO A 170 -13.88 -9.00 -27.05
C PRO A 170 -13.01 -8.51 -28.22
N THR A 171 -12.98 -7.20 -28.48
CA THR A 171 -12.22 -6.60 -29.58
C THR A 171 -10.84 -6.16 -29.14
N THR A 172 -10.74 -5.54 -27.97
CA THR A 172 -9.51 -4.95 -27.43
C THR A 172 -8.84 -5.79 -26.35
N GLY A 173 -9.55 -6.76 -25.76
CA GLY A 173 -9.10 -7.53 -24.59
C GLY A 173 -9.06 -6.72 -23.29
N ALA A 174 -9.61 -5.50 -23.28
CA ALA A 174 -9.61 -4.63 -22.11
C ALA A 174 -10.49 -5.18 -20.98
N HIS A 175 -10.02 -5.05 -19.74
CA HIS A 175 -10.76 -5.43 -18.52
C HIS A 175 -10.23 -4.64 -17.30
N THR A 176 -11.03 -4.54 -16.24
CA THR A 176 -10.69 -3.85 -14.96
C THR A 176 -10.57 -4.83 -13.78
N GLN A 177 -10.41 -6.12 -14.07
CA GLN A 177 -10.40 -7.18 -13.05
C GLN A 177 -9.32 -7.02 -11.97
N ASN A 178 -8.15 -6.44 -12.29
CA ASN A 178 -7.07 -6.30 -11.30
C ASN A 178 -7.43 -5.22 -10.27
N ILE A 179 -8.00 -4.10 -10.73
CA ILE A 179 -8.47 -3.05 -9.82
C ILE A 179 -9.69 -3.50 -9.01
N GLU A 180 -10.62 -4.24 -9.61
CA GLU A 180 -11.77 -4.84 -8.91
C GLU A 180 -11.34 -5.80 -7.79
N ARG A 181 -10.37 -6.69 -8.08
CA ARG A 181 -9.78 -7.58 -7.08
C ARG A 181 -9.09 -6.79 -5.97
N THR A 182 -8.34 -5.76 -6.33
CA THR A 182 -7.67 -4.89 -5.38
C THR A 182 -8.68 -4.24 -4.42
N TRP A 183 -9.83 -3.78 -4.92
CA TRP A 183 -10.89 -3.24 -4.05
C TRP A 183 -11.47 -4.25 -3.07
N LYS A 184 -11.55 -5.53 -3.47
CA LYS A 184 -11.94 -6.60 -2.54
C LYS A 184 -10.92 -6.72 -1.40
N GLU A 185 -9.64 -6.78 -1.73
CA GLU A 185 -8.56 -6.88 -0.74
C GLU A 185 -8.53 -5.69 0.22
N VAL A 186 -8.74 -4.47 -0.29
CA VAL A 186 -8.86 -3.25 0.53
C VAL A 186 -10.01 -3.38 1.51
N ARG A 187 -11.20 -3.77 1.03
CA ARG A 187 -12.38 -3.94 1.90
C ARG A 187 -12.16 -4.98 2.99
N ASP A 188 -11.46 -6.06 2.68
CA ASP A 188 -11.16 -7.14 3.62
C ASP A 188 -10.11 -6.71 4.69
N ASN A 189 -9.30 -5.69 4.41
CA ASN A 189 -8.31 -5.14 5.34
C ASN A 189 -8.83 -3.96 6.19
N ILE A 190 -9.96 -3.35 5.82
CA ILE A 190 -10.56 -2.27 6.60
C ILE A 190 -11.41 -2.86 7.74
N PRO A 191 -11.29 -2.37 8.98
CA PRO A 191 -12.11 -2.83 10.09
C PRO A 191 -13.61 -2.82 9.80
N THR A 192 -14.29 -3.88 10.24
CA THR A 192 -15.75 -4.04 10.12
C THR A 192 -16.50 -3.09 11.04
N TYR A 193 -15.95 -2.80 12.23
CA TYR A 193 -16.57 -1.98 13.28
C TYR A 193 -15.67 -0.78 13.63
N GLY A 194 -16.24 0.25 14.25
CA GLY A 194 -15.48 1.41 14.72
C GLY A 194 -14.93 2.32 13.61
N ARG A 195 -15.38 2.13 12.37
CA ARG A 195 -14.92 2.91 11.22
C ARG A 195 -15.33 4.37 11.34
N ARG A 196 -14.35 5.25 11.17
CA ARG A 196 -14.54 6.69 11.02
C ARG A 196 -13.98 7.15 9.68
N GLU A 197 -14.68 8.08 9.04
CA GLU A 197 -14.27 8.67 7.77
C GLU A 197 -12.90 9.37 7.88
N GLU A 198 -12.67 10.06 9.00
CA GLU A 198 -11.40 10.73 9.33
C GLU A 198 -10.17 9.80 9.35
N HIS A 199 -10.37 8.48 9.43
CA HIS A 199 -9.28 7.50 9.44
C HIS A 199 -9.09 6.79 8.10
N MET A 200 -9.83 7.17 7.04
CA MET A 200 -9.77 6.46 5.76
C MET A 200 -8.36 6.40 5.18
N GLU A 201 -7.64 7.52 5.22
CA GLU A 201 -6.25 7.59 4.75
C GLU A 201 -5.34 6.65 5.56
N ALA A 202 -5.52 6.58 6.88
CA ALA A 202 -4.77 5.67 7.73
C ALA A 202 -5.05 4.19 7.40
N TYR A 203 -6.31 3.84 7.13
CA TYR A 203 -6.65 2.48 6.72
C TYR A 203 -6.06 2.10 5.35
N LEU A 204 -6.05 3.02 4.39
CA LEU A 204 -5.41 2.80 3.08
C LEU A 204 -3.89 2.67 3.23
N ALA A 205 -3.26 3.50 4.07
CA ALA A 205 -1.83 3.40 4.38
C ALA A 205 -1.48 2.07 5.05
N GLU A 206 -2.30 1.61 6.00
CA GLU A 206 -2.15 0.30 6.63
C GLU A 206 -2.27 -0.84 5.62
N TYR A 207 -3.23 -0.78 4.70
CA TYR A 207 -3.36 -1.74 3.61
C TYR A 207 -2.08 -1.79 2.75
N TYR A 208 -1.57 -0.63 2.32
CA TYR A 208 -0.33 -0.55 1.54
C TYR A 208 0.86 -1.14 2.29
N PHE A 209 0.98 -0.82 3.57
CA PHE A 209 2.03 -1.35 4.43
C PHE A 209 1.97 -2.88 4.50
N LYS A 210 0.77 -3.44 4.73
CA LYS A 210 0.55 -4.89 4.78
C LYS A 210 0.75 -5.58 3.42
N LYS A 211 0.46 -4.91 2.31
CA LYS A 211 0.67 -5.38 0.94
C LYS A 211 2.16 -5.42 0.59
N LYS A 212 2.91 -4.38 1.00
CA LYS A 212 4.34 -4.26 0.70
C LYS A 212 5.21 -5.17 1.57
N TYR A 213 4.86 -5.35 2.84
CA TYR A 213 5.68 -6.09 3.79
C TYR A 213 4.98 -7.36 4.28
N SER A 214 5.69 -8.49 4.17
CA SER A 214 5.25 -9.77 4.73
C SER A 214 5.07 -9.67 6.25
N VAL A 215 4.24 -10.53 6.82
CA VAL A 215 3.90 -10.48 8.26
C VAL A 215 5.14 -10.45 9.17
N ILE A 216 6.19 -11.18 8.80
CA ILE A 216 7.45 -11.27 9.54
C ILE A 216 8.21 -9.94 9.51
N LEU A 217 8.15 -9.21 8.38
CA LEU A 217 8.89 -7.96 8.17
C LEU A 217 8.14 -6.72 8.66
N ARG A 218 6.83 -6.81 8.89
CA ARG A 218 6.00 -5.66 9.31
C ARG A 218 6.53 -5.00 10.57
N MET A 219 6.83 -5.75 11.63
CA MET A 219 7.33 -5.15 12.86
C MET A 219 8.66 -4.43 12.64
N HIS A 220 9.57 -5.02 11.87
CA HIS A 220 10.85 -4.42 11.53
C HIS A 220 10.70 -3.07 10.80
N TYR A 221 9.91 -3.05 9.71
CA TYR A 221 9.72 -1.82 8.95
C TYR A 221 8.91 -0.77 9.70
N PHE A 222 7.96 -1.18 10.55
CA PHE A 222 7.24 -0.26 11.43
C PHE A 222 8.21 0.48 12.35
N MET A 223 9.11 -0.25 13.03
CA MET A 223 10.09 0.35 13.94
C MET A 223 11.07 1.27 13.21
N ASN A 224 11.50 0.92 11.99
CA ASN A 224 12.35 1.79 11.18
C ASN A 224 11.65 3.10 10.82
N PHE A 225 10.36 3.07 10.46
CA PHE A 225 9.62 4.31 10.15
C PHE A 225 9.42 5.18 11.40
N ILE A 226 9.18 4.58 12.57
CA ILE A 226 9.09 5.32 13.83
C ILE A 226 10.43 5.95 14.20
N SER A 227 11.56 5.26 14.02
CA SER A 227 12.87 5.83 14.34
C SER A 227 13.26 6.99 13.42
N GLU A 228 12.83 6.97 12.15
CA GLU A 228 12.97 8.10 11.23
C GLU A 228 12.12 9.30 11.65
N LEU A 229 10.86 9.06 12.03
CA LEU A 229 9.92 10.10 12.46
C LEU A 229 10.33 10.76 13.79
N TYR A 230 10.91 9.97 14.70
CA TYR A 230 11.28 10.40 16.05
C TYR A 230 12.80 10.32 16.25
N ASN A 231 13.59 10.83 15.29
CA ASN A 231 15.04 10.84 15.42
C ASN A 231 15.46 11.85 16.52
N PRO A 232 16.02 11.40 17.66
CA PRO A 232 16.40 12.28 18.76
C PRO A 232 17.58 13.20 18.43
N SER A 233 18.26 12.98 17.31
CA SER A 233 19.38 13.81 16.84
C SER A 233 18.93 15.04 16.03
N SER A 234 17.60 15.27 15.92
CA SER A 234 16.99 16.37 15.15
C SER A 234 16.70 17.61 15.99
N GLY A 235 17.14 17.64 17.26
CA GLY A 235 16.95 18.74 18.20
C GLY A 235 18.23 19.50 18.49
#